data_AF-A0A953R8A4-F1
#
_entry.id   AF-A0A953R8A4-F1
#
_cell.length_a   1.000
_cell.length_b   1.000
_cell.length_c   1.000
_cell.angle_alpha   90.00
_cell.angle_beta   90.00
_cell.angle_gamma   90.00
#
_symmetry.space_group_name_H-M   'P 1'
#
loop_
_entity.id
_entity.type
_entity.pdbx_description
1 polymer ?
#
loop_
_entity_poly.entity_id
_entity_poly.type
_entity_poly.pdbx_seq_one_letter_code
_entity_poly.pdbx_strand_id
1 'polypeptide(L)'
;MVASSIAIHPVYAAAAVDDEGRLVATYVYGTDIGLQRGDRILNVNGYVVDTLMADWMREFSGESSAFRAASVTGAFRELMPIHSIRAPFVLTVAGADGAERSVTLPGISRDSLAALFRQRRAAAAPRPNFRHRS
;
A
#
# COMPACT_ATOMS: atom_id res chain seq x y z
N MET A 1 -0.69 37.04 9.90
CA MET A 1 -0.93 35.65 10.34
C MET A 1 -1.14 34.84 9.08
N VAL A 2 -0.10 34.16 8.59
CA VAL A 2 -0.14 33.45 7.28
C VAL A 2 -0.63 32.04 7.55
N ALA A 3 -1.77 31.68 6.96
CA ALA A 3 -2.27 30.31 6.96
C ALA A 3 -1.34 29.46 6.08
N SER A 4 -0.38 28.76 6.68
CA SER A 4 0.38 27.73 5.99
C SER A 4 -0.55 26.58 5.65
N SER A 5 -0.98 26.54 4.38
CA SER A 5 -1.66 25.39 3.81
C SER A 5 -0.63 24.26 3.71
N ILE A 6 -0.61 23.37 4.70
CA ILE A 6 0.15 22.12 4.61
C ILE A 6 -0.60 21.26 3.60
N ALA A 7 -0.16 21.30 2.35
CA ALA A 7 -0.52 20.29 1.38
C ALA A 7 0.03 18.96 1.92
N ILE A 8 -0.83 18.17 2.59
CA ILE A 8 -0.53 16.79 2.95
C ILE A 8 -0.48 16.03 1.63
N HIS A 9 0.70 16.00 1.01
CA HIS A 9 0.91 15.14 -0.16
C HIS A 9 0.66 13.70 0.30
N PRO A 10 -0.24 12.97 -0.36
CA PRO A 10 -0.50 11.60 0.01
C PRO A 10 0.78 10.80 -0.21
N VAL A 11 1.41 10.41 0.90
CA VAL A 11 2.55 9.50 0.87
C VAL A 11 2.03 8.17 0.33
N TYR A 12 2.66 7.70 -0.75
CA TYR A 12 2.25 6.50 -1.45
C TYR A 12 3.45 5.58 -1.60
N ALA A 13 3.35 4.38 -1.02
CA ALA A 13 4.29 3.30 -1.24
C ALA A 13 3.54 2.14 -1.92
N ALA A 14 4.06 1.65 -3.03
CA ALA A 14 3.67 0.36 -3.59
C ALA A 14 4.63 -0.70 -3.06
N ALA A 15 4.12 -1.90 -2.81
CA ALA A 15 4.92 -3.04 -2.40
C ALA A 15 4.81 -4.16 -3.43
N ALA A 16 5.81 -5.05 -3.46
CA ALA A 16 5.79 -6.33 -4.14
C ALA A 16 6.45 -7.38 -3.25
N VAL A 17 6.32 -8.65 -3.63
CA VAL A 17 7.10 -9.74 -3.04
C VAL A 17 8.35 -9.95 -3.91
N ASP A 18 9.52 -10.02 -3.29
CA ASP A 18 10.78 -10.36 -3.97
C ASP A 18 10.89 -11.86 -4.29
N ASP A 19 11.97 -12.27 -4.95
CA ASP A 19 12.21 -13.67 -5.33
C ASP A 19 12.34 -14.61 -4.11
N GLU A 20 12.63 -14.06 -2.93
CA GLU A 20 12.71 -14.78 -1.66
C GLU A 20 11.41 -14.72 -0.83
N GLY A 21 10.31 -14.19 -1.38
CA GLY A 21 9.03 -14.18 -0.70
C GLY A 21 8.81 -13.01 0.28
N ARG A 22 9.67 -12.00 0.25
CA ARG A 22 9.68 -10.89 1.22
C ARG A 22 9.01 -9.65 0.66
N LEU A 23 8.26 -8.93 1.50
CA LEU A 23 7.60 -7.70 1.10
C LEU A 23 8.62 -6.56 0.97
N VAL A 24 8.74 -5.99 -0.23
CA VAL A 24 9.66 -4.89 -0.55
C VAL A 24 8.92 -3.68 -1.12
N ALA A 25 9.39 -2.48 -0.79
CA ALA A 25 8.88 -1.24 -1.38
C ALA A 25 9.33 -1.11 -2.84
N THR A 26 8.42 -1.15 -3.81
CA THR A 26 8.75 -1.07 -5.25
C THR A 26 8.62 0.33 -5.82
N TYR A 27 7.79 1.15 -5.21
CA TYR A 27 7.59 2.54 -5.60
C TYR A 27 7.33 3.38 -4.36
N VAL A 28 8.01 4.52 -4.26
CA VAL A 28 7.86 5.45 -3.14
C VAL A 28 7.59 6.83 -3.71
N TYR A 29 6.50 7.45 -3.27
CA TYR A 29 6.08 8.79 -3.64
C TYR A 29 5.92 9.65 -2.39
N GLY A 30 6.52 10.84 -2.43
CA GLY A 30 6.72 11.72 -1.29
C GLY A 30 8.21 11.87 -0.98
N THR A 31 8.66 13.10 -0.80
CA THR A 31 10.03 13.43 -0.37
C THR A 31 10.16 13.26 1.15
N ASP A 32 11.36 12.87 1.62
CA ASP A 32 11.76 12.81 3.05
C ASP A 32 11.01 11.85 3.98
N ILE A 33 10.42 10.77 3.46
CA ILE A 33 9.73 9.80 4.32
C ILE A 33 10.63 8.69 4.88
N GLY A 34 11.94 8.70 4.57
CA GLY A 34 12.88 7.67 5.04
C GLY A 34 12.68 6.26 4.46
N LEU A 35 11.69 6.07 3.58
CA LEU A 35 11.47 4.84 2.80
C LEU A 35 12.11 5.01 1.41
N GLN A 36 12.78 3.96 0.95
CA GLN A 36 13.44 3.89 -0.35
C GLN A 36 12.93 2.69 -1.12
N ARG A 37 13.03 2.77 -2.45
CA ARG A 37 12.76 1.62 -3.31
C ARG A 37 13.77 0.51 -2.99
N GLY A 38 13.28 -0.71 -2.83
CA GLY A 38 14.06 -1.88 -2.48
C GLY A 38 14.14 -2.15 -0.97
N ASP A 39 13.68 -1.22 -0.13
CA ASP A 39 13.60 -1.49 1.31
C ASP A 39 12.67 -2.68 1.57
N ARG A 40 13.12 -3.61 2.41
CA ARG A 40 12.28 -4.68 2.93
C ARG A 40 11.43 -4.15 4.08
N ILE A 41 10.13 -4.41 4.04
CA ILE A 41 9.22 -4.05 5.14
C ILE A 41 9.14 -5.24 6.09
N LEU A 42 9.63 -5.05 7.32
CA LEU A 42 9.73 -6.11 8.32
C LEU A 42 8.53 -6.10 9.26
N ASN A 43 8.10 -4.91 9.67
CA ASN A 43 7.06 -4.72 10.66
C ASN A 43 6.16 -3.53 10.30
N VAL A 44 4.88 -3.60 10.66
CA VAL A 44 3.94 -2.48 10.64
C VAL A 44 3.18 -2.43 11.96
N ASN A 45 3.27 -1.32 12.69
CA ASN A 45 2.57 -1.10 13.96
C ASN A 45 2.75 -2.22 15.00
N GLY A 46 3.93 -2.85 15.04
CA GLY A 46 4.22 -3.98 15.91
C GLY A 46 3.95 -5.36 15.30
N TYR A 47 3.25 -5.43 14.16
CA TYR A 47 2.94 -6.69 13.47
C TYR A 47 4.05 -7.08 12.48
N VAL A 48 4.52 -8.33 12.56
CA VAL A 48 5.48 -8.89 11.61
C VAL A 48 4.80 -9.09 10.26
N VAL A 49 5.38 -8.49 9.22
CA VAL A 49 4.78 -8.46 7.88
C VAL A 49 4.69 -9.85 7.26
N ASP A 50 5.69 -10.70 7.44
CA ASP A 50 5.68 -12.06 6.89
C ASP A 50 4.52 -12.89 7.47
N THR A 51 4.20 -12.70 8.76
CA THR A 51 3.03 -13.32 9.39
C THR A 51 1.71 -12.77 8.83
N LEU A 52 1.58 -11.44 8.69
CA LEU A 52 0.41 -10.82 8.09
C LEU A 52 0.17 -11.32 6.66
N MET A 53 1.22 -11.37 5.86
CA MET A 53 1.17 -11.88 4.48
C MET A 53 0.69 -13.33 4.46
N ALA A 54 1.24 -14.19 5.32
CA ALA A 54 0.84 -15.59 5.40
C ALA A 54 -0.63 -15.76 5.81
N ASP A 55 -1.10 -14.98 6.80
CA ASP A 55 -2.49 -15.04 7.26
C ASP A 55 -3.45 -14.51 6.20
N TRP A 56 -3.17 -13.35 5.60
CA TRP A 56 -4.01 -12.79 4.54
C TRP A 56 -4.02 -13.67 3.30
N MET A 57 -2.91 -14.30 2.93
CA MET A 57 -2.89 -15.26 1.82
C MET A 57 -3.78 -16.49 2.05
N ARG A 58 -4.16 -16.82 3.29
CA ARG A 58 -5.14 -17.89 3.58
C ARG A 58 -6.58 -17.43 3.39
N GLU A 59 -6.84 -16.13 3.43
CA GLU A 59 -8.17 -15.54 3.24
C GLU A 59 -8.54 -15.40 1.75
N PHE A 60 -7.53 -15.32 0.87
CA PHE A 60 -7.75 -15.25 -0.57
C PHE A 60 -7.85 -16.64 -1.18
N SER A 61 -8.94 -16.88 -1.91
CA SER A 61 -9.05 -18.05 -2.80
C SER A 61 -8.28 -17.79 -4.09
N GLY A 62 -7.49 -18.76 -4.56
CA GLY A 62 -6.71 -18.61 -5.78
C GLY A 62 -5.92 -19.86 -6.12
N GLU A 63 -5.70 -20.09 -7.41
CA GLU A 63 -5.17 -21.34 -7.96
C GLU A 63 -3.69 -21.57 -7.60
N SER A 64 -2.90 -20.50 -7.43
CA SER A 64 -1.48 -20.57 -7.06
C SER A 64 -1.12 -19.66 -5.90
N SER A 65 -0.03 -20.01 -5.20
CA SER A 65 0.55 -19.15 -4.15
C SER A 65 0.99 -17.80 -4.71
N ALA A 66 1.55 -17.77 -5.93
CA ALA A 66 1.96 -16.55 -6.61
C ALA A 66 0.77 -15.61 -6.88
N PHE A 67 -0.38 -16.16 -7.30
CA PHE A 67 -1.60 -15.37 -7.50
C PHE A 67 -2.11 -14.75 -6.18
N ARG A 68 -2.12 -15.55 -5.09
CA ARG A 68 -2.53 -15.06 -3.78
C ARG A 68 -1.57 -14.00 -3.24
N ALA A 69 -0.26 -14.21 -3.38
CA ALA A 69 0.75 -13.22 -3.02
C ALA A 69 0.55 -11.91 -3.78
N ALA A 70 0.42 -11.96 -5.11
CA ALA A 70 0.17 -10.77 -5.92
C ALA A 70 -1.12 -10.02 -5.52
N SER A 71 -2.19 -10.77 -5.19
CA SER A 71 -3.46 -10.20 -4.72
C SER A 71 -3.31 -9.50 -3.38
N VAL A 72 -2.69 -10.17 -2.39
CA VAL A 72 -2.47 -9.62 -1.05
C VAL A 72 -1.54 -8.40 -1.12
N THR A 73 -0.45 -8.49 -1.87
CA THR A 73 0.52 -7.40 -1.96
C THR A 73 -0.04 -6.18 -2.70
N GLY A 74 -0.80 -6.39 -3.78
CA GLY A 74 -1.50 -5.31 -4.48
C GLY A 74 -2.57 -4.63 -3.63
N ALA A 75 -3.20 -5.38 -2.72
CA ALA A 75 -4.19 -4.89 -1.77
C ALA A 75 -3.62 -4.52 -0.39
N PHE A 76 -2.31 -4.63 -0.16
CA PHE A 76 -1.69 -4.57 1.18
C PHE A 76 -2.13 -3.34 1.98
N ARG A 77 -2.15 -2.18 1.32
CA ARG A 77 -2.59 -0.91 1.91
C ARG A 77 -4.06 -0.91 2.31
N GLU A 78 -4.92 -1.53 1.52
CA GLU A 78 -6.36 -1.60 1.73
C GLU A 78 -6.69 -2.64 2.82
N LEU A 79 -5.89 -3.71 2.91
CA LEU A 79 -6.00 -4.75 3.93
C LEU A 79 -5.65 -4.22 5.33
N MET A 80 -4.65 -3.34 5.47
CA MET A 80 -4.29 -2.77 6.78
C MET A 80 -5.51 -2.28 7.60
N PRO A 81 -6.36 -1.34 7.13
CA PRO A 81 -7.53 -0.90 7.89
C PRO A 81 -8.61 -1.98 8.04
N ILE A 82 -8.74 -2.92 7.10
CA ILE A 82 -9.68 -4.06 7.21
C ILE A 82 -9.30 -4.92 8.42
N HIS A 83 -8.01 -5.17 8.61
CA HIS A 83 -7.45 -5.90 9.75
C HIS A 83 -7.16 -5.00 10.95
N SER A 84 -7.80 -3.84 11.06
CA SER A 84 -7.69 -2.90 12.18
C SER A 84 -6.28 -2.33 12.42
N ILE A 85 -5.36 -2.43 11.46
CA ILE A 85 -4.08 -1.73 11.46
C ILE A 85 -4.34 -0.29 10.99
N ARG A 86 -4.20 0.67 11.91
CA ARG A 86 -4.58 2.07 11.68
C ARG A 86 -3.38 2.97 11.47
N ALA A 87 -3.60 4.03 10.69
CA ALA A 87 -2.64 5.11 10.54
C ALA A 87 -2.48 5.91 11.86
N PRO A 88 -1.31 6.54 12.11
CA PRO A 88 -0.11 6.49 11.28
C PRO A 88 0.53 5.10 11.29
N PHE A 89 1.07 4.69 10.15
CA PHE A 89 1.76 3.41 10.02
C PHE A 89 3.23 3.58 10.40
N VAL A 90 3.63 2.96 11.49
CA VAL A 90 5.03 2.88 11.92
C VAL A 90 5.61 1.60 11.32
N LEU A 91 6.48 1.76 10.34
CA LEU A 91 7.17 0.68 9.66
C LEU A 91 8.54 0.46 10.26
N THR A 92 8.94 -0.79 10.45
CA THR A 92 10.36 -1.16 10.52
C THR A 92 10.77 -1.67 9.16
N VAL A 93 11.81 -1.07 8.58
CA VAL A 93 12.32 -1.44 7.26
C VAL A 93 13.80 -1.73 7.31
N ALA A 94 14.27 -2.66 6.48
CA ALA A 94 15.69 -2.91 6.25
C ALA A 94 16.11 -2.36 4.89
N GLY A 95 17.17 -1.56 4.88
CA GLY A 95 17.80 -1.07 3.65
C GLY A 95 18.56 -2.17 2.91
N ALA A 96 19.11 -1.83 1.74
CA ALA A 96 19.94 -2.75 0.96
C ALA A 96 21.25 -3.16 1.69
N ASP A 97 21.71 -2.34 2.63
CA ASP A 97 22.82 -2.61 3.55
C ASP A 97 22.43 -3.51 4.73
N GLY A 98 21.15 -3.88 4.84
CA GLY A 98 20.59 -4.64 5.95
C GLY A 98 20.33 -3.80 7.22
N ALA A 99 20.62 -2.50 7.20
CA ALA A 99 20.39 -1.64 8.36
C ALA A 99 18.89 -1.42 8.55
N GLU A 100 18.42 -1.66 9.78
CA GLU A 100 17.03 -1.43 10.14
C GLU A 100 16.79 0.03 10.53
N ARG A 101 15.65 0.56 10.10
CA ARG A 101 15.19 1.89 10.48
C ARG A 101 13.68 1.95 10.63
N SER A 102 13.22 2.88 11.46
CA SER A 102 11.80 3.13 11.63
C SER A 102 11.35 4.28 10.74
N VAL A 103 10.23 4.08 10.04
CA VAL A 103 9.62 5.04 9.12
C VAL A 103 8.16 5.22 9.52
N THR A 104 7.70 6.47 9.68
CA THR A 104 6.29 6.76 9.94
C THR A 104 5.61 7.27 8.69
N LEU A 105 4.59 6.55 8.23
CA LEU A 105 3.74 6.96 7.14
C LEU A 105 2.41 7.50 7.71
N PRO A 106 1.94 8.69 7.30
CA PRO A 106 0.69 9.26 7.79
C PRO A 106 -0.55 8.45 7.40
N GLY A 107 -0.42 7.48 6.49
CA GLY A 107 -1.50 6.64 5.98
C GLY A 107 -2.48 7.41 5.09
N ILE A 108 -3.54 6.73 4.65
CA ILE A 108 -4.71 7.35 4.04
C ILE A 108 -5.83 7.31 5.09
N SER A 109 -6.49 8.44 5.32
CA SER A 109 -7.67 8.46 6.20
C SER A 109 -8.79 7.62 5.62
N ARG A 110 -9.72 7.14 6.46
CA ARG A 110 -10.91 6.38 6.00
C ARG A 110 -11.71 7.14 4.95
N ASP A 111 -11.78 8.47 5.07
CA ASP A 111 -12.49 9.34 4.12
C ASP A 111 -11.78 9.40 2.77
N SER A 112 -10.45 9.45 2.77
CA SER A 112 -9.63 9.37 1.55
C SER A 112 -9.72 8.00 0.89
N LEU A 113 -9.85 6.93 1.67
CA LEU A 113 -10.09 5.58 1.14
C LEU A 113 -11.49 5.48 0.49
N ALA A 114 -12.53 5.99 1.15
CA ALA A 114 -13.88 6.05 0.59
C ALA A 114 -13.95 6.92 -0.69
N ALA A 115 -13.15 7.98 -0.78
CA ALA A 115 -13.00 8.77 -2.00
C ALA A 115 -12.34 7.98 -3.13
N LEU A 116 -11.26 7.24 -2.86
CA LEU A 116 -10.59 6.37 -3.85
C LEU A 116 -11.51 5.26 -4.39
N PHE A 117 -12.27 4.59 -3.52
CA PHE A 117 -13.23 3.59 -3.96
C PHE A 117 -14.33 4.18 -4.86
N ARG A 118 -14.82 5.38 -4.54
CA ARG A 118 -15.77 6.11 -5.39
C ARG A 118 -15.17 6.45 -6.75
N GLN A 119 -13.91 6.89 -6.79
CA GLN A 119 -13.22 7.25 -8.03
C GLN A 119 -12.95 6.03 -8.93
N ARG A 120 -12.51 4.90 -8.37
CA ARG A 120 -12.35 3.63 -9.12
C ARG A 120 -13.66 3.14 -9.72
N ARG A 121 -14.76 3.24 -8.97
CA ARG A 121 -16.10 2.87 -9.47
C ARG A 121 -16.57 3.77 -10.62
N ALA A 122 -16.25 5.06 -10.57
CA ALA A 122 -16.54 5.99 -11.66
C ALA A 122 -15.67 5.73 -12.91
N ALA A 123 -14.40 5.35 -12.72
CA ALA A 123 -13.50 5.00 -13.82
C ALA A 123 -13.87 3.66 -14.51
N ALA A 124 -14.49 2.74 -13.77
CA ALA A 124 -14.98 1.47 -14.29
C ALA A 124 -16.38 1.57 -14.94
N ALA A 125 -17.03 2.74 -14.94
CA ALA A 125 -18.29 2.93 -15.63
C ALA A 125 -18.08 2.80 -17.15
N PRO A 126 -18.93 2.05 -17.87
CA PRO A 126 -18.81 1.88 -19.31
C PRO A 126 -18.88 3.25 -19.99
N ARG A 127 -17.84 3.60 -20.75
CA ARG A 127 -17.85 4.82 -21.56
C ARG A 127 -18.96 4.69 -22.61
N PRO A 128 -19.86 5.68 -22.74
CA PRO A 128 -20.85 5.65 -23.81
C PRO A 128 -20.11 5.72 -25.15
N ASN A 129 -20.12 4.61 -25.89
CA ASN A 129 -19.63 4.56 -27.26
C ASN A 129 -20.60 5.33 -28.16
N PHE A 130 -20.42 6.64 -28.28
CA PHE A 130 -21.12 7.44 -29.29
C PHE A 130 -20.55 7.08 -30.67
N ARG A 131 -21.17 6.10 -31.35
CA ARG A 131 -20.96 5.87 -32.78
C ARG A 131 -21.71 6.95 -33.54
N HIS A 132 -21.01 7.97 -34.04
CA HIS A 132 -21.55 8.83 -35.09
C HIS A 132 -21.71 7.99 -36.36
N ARG A 133 -22.97 7.78 -36.79
CA ARG A 133 -23.28 7.42 -38.18
C ARG A 133 -23.28 8.71 -38.99
N SER A 134 -22.36 8.81 -39.94
CA SER A 134 -22.44 9.70 -41.10
C SER A 134 -23.37 9.10 -42.15
#